data_AF-A0A8H4BEC6-F1
#
_entry.id   AF-A0A8H4BEC6-F1
#
_cell.length_a   1.000
_cell.length_b   1.000
_cell.length_c   1.000
_cell.angle_alpha   90.00
_cell.angle_beta   90.00
_cell.angle_gamma   90.00
#
_symmetry.space_group_name_H-M   'P 1'
#
loop_
_entity.id
_entity.type
_entity.pdbx_description
1 polymer ?
#
loop_
_entity_poly.entity_id
_entity_poly.type
_entity_poly.pdbx_seq_one_letter_code
_entity_poly.pdbx_strand_id
1 'polypeptide(L)'
;MATINKLADDCLELIFIHSDGNPWTLSTISEVCRRWYHIAQRPSVWRTLKVCLPYKHTAYVKFLSAEHTKQHLAFVKHLHISKPNETRHSHPKPMPLKALHHVTHLETSNLCLAEIGHLSQQLKLISSDIESITCNNIETWCDTRQFSTDLFSAHPHLHQVCFHFSEDGHSGFASIHNAPESVAPAVSDIKSLVLTSVRDGEDMDQHEVLEKMQIVETNMDEVFSQEQIQQVEQQKAGLLQIWDEVEQKLLKKYSYLTSIRHLEHLDFGFCYAWTPAMWRNFRCLAERNPRLKYVGLHGWDQLGKLGKFASRSSTFQPIRADAESAMAECFEAMPNLTTLKLVDFAIGPGLFTAGRHIAKSIRHMDIVFSKYFLKYLSEQADIWHLMGPIKEFVQFSFAEKCLQNDTSFCNILLHPDLMDRVNSSPFFKEESFVDLIQNAVEGRNVKLTLTEYIS
;
A
#
# COMPACT_ATOMS: atom_id res chain seq x y z
N MET A 1 15.75 -12.68 45.77
CA MET A 1 14.54 -12.50 44.93
C MET A 1 13.91 -11.17 45.27
N ALA A 2 13.92 -10.20 44.35
CA ALA A 2 13.19 -8.95 44.53
C ALA A 2 11.69 -9.26 44.46
N THR A 3 10.99 -9.12 45.57
CA THR A 3 9.53 -9.28 45.63
C THR A 3 8.87 -8.21 44.75
N ILE A 4 8.06 -8.63 43.78
CA ILE A 4 7.21 -7.79 42.90
C ILE A 4 6.47 -6.69 43.69
N ASN A 5 6.18 -6.93 44.97
CA ASN A 5 5.60 -5.97 45.92
C ASN A 5 6.38 -4.64 46.07
N LYS A 6 7.65 -4.58 45.65
CA LYS A 6 8.50 -3.37 45.72
C LYS A 6 8.43 -2.46 44.49
N LEU A 7 7.73 -2.86 43.42
CA LEU A 7 7.57 -2.00 42.25
C LEU A 7 6.77 -0.74 42.61
N ALA A 8 7.10 0.40 42.02
CA ALA A 8 6.32 1.64 42.15
C ALA A 8 5.00 1.53 41.38
N ASP A 9 4.01 2.36 41.72
CA ASP A 9 2.69 2.35 41.07
C ASP A 9 2.81 2.60 39.55
N ASP A 10 3.69 3.51 39.15
CA ASP A 10 3.92 3.83 37.74
C ASP A 10 4.51 2.64 36.97
N CYS A 11 5.38 1.85 37.63
CA CYS A 11 5.90 0.61 37.04
C CYS A 11 4.80 -0.45 36.89
N LEU A 12 3.88 -0.54 37.86
CA LEU A 12 2.74 -1.45 37.76
C LEU A 12 1.79 -1.03 36.63
N GLU A 13 1.54 0.26 36.50
CA GLU A 13 0.73 0.82 35.43
C GLU A 13 1.31 0.51 34.05
N LEU A 14 2.63 0.60 33.87
CA LEU A 14 3.29 0.17 32.64
C LEU A 14 3.06 -1.31 32.32
N ILE A 15 3.05 -2.20 33.31
CA ILE A 15 2.73 -3.64 33.09
C ILE A 15 1.32 -3.80 32.52
N PHE A 16 0.34 -3.08 33.07
CA PHE A 16 -1.03 -3.10 32.55
C PHE A 16 -1.12 -2.52 31.13
N ILE A 17 -0.43 -1.41 30.85
CA ILE A 17 -0.40 -0.80 29.51
C ILE A 17 0.19 -1.77 28.46
N HIS A 18 1.23 -2.53 28.83
CA HIS A 18 1.86 -3.54 27.96
C HIS A 18 1.08 -4.86 27.86
N SER A 19 -0.12 -4.95 28.46
CA SER A 19 -1.03 -6.11 28.31
C SER A 19 -1.92 -6.02 27.06
N ASP A 20 -1.58 -5.15 26.11
CA ASP A 20 -2.21 -4.95 24.79
C ASP A 20 -3.73 -4.70 24.82
N GLY A 21 -4.26 -4.17 25.92
CA GLY A 21 -5.69 -3.83 26.04
C GLY A 21 -6.63 -5.04 26.01
N ASN A 22 -6.15 -6.26 26.31
CA ASN A 22 -7.01 -7.45 26.41
C ASN A 22 -7.77 -7.44 27.76
N PRO A 23 -9.11 -7.36 27.76
CA PRO A 23 -9.89 -7.21 28.99
C PRO A 23 -9.73 -8.39 29.96
N TRP A 24 -9.47 -9.59 29.45
CA TRP A 24 -9.30 -10.79 30.28
C TRP A 24 -7.93 -10.84 30.95
N THR A 25 -6.90 -10.42 30.22
CA THR A 25 -5.56 -10.26 30.79
C THR A 25 -5.57 -9.19 31.88
N LEU A 26 -6.18 -8.03 31.62
CA LEU A 26 -6.33 -6.95 32.59
C LEU A 26 -7.08 -7.42 33.85
N SER A 27 -8.18 -8.17 33.68
CA SER A 27 -8.93 -8.76 34.80
C SER A 27 -8.05 -9.71 35.62
N THR A 28 -7.37 -10.65 34.97
CA THR A 28 -6.52 -11.66 35.62
C THR A 28 -5.40 -10.99 36.42
N ILE A 29 -4.76 -9.98 35.83
CA ILE A 29 -3.66 -9.27 36.46
C ILE A 29 -4.15 -8.39 37.63
N SER A 30 -5.37 -7.85 37.55
CA SER A 30 -5.96 -7.05 38.63
C SER A 30 -6.20 -7.83 39.93
N GLU A 31 -6.30 -9.16 39.85
CA GLU A 31 -6.61 -10.05 40.97
C GLU A 31 -5.38 -10.37 41.85
N VAL A 32 -4.16 -9.99 41.43
CA VAL A 32 -2.91 -10.29 42.15
C VAL A 32 -2.94 -9.78 43.60
N CYS A 33 -3.33 -8.51 43.80
CA CYS A 33 -3.59 -7.95 45.13
C CYS A 33 -4.40 -6.65 45.02
N ARG A 34 -4.87 -6.12 46.17
CA ARG A 34 -5.66 -4.86 46.23
C ARG A 34 -4.98 -3.68 45.53
N ARG A 35 -3.66 -3.58 45.65
CA ARG A 35 -2.89 -2.51 44.99
C ARG A 35 -3.01 -2.62 43.46
N TRP A 36 -2.85 -3.82 42.90
CA TRP A 36 -2.96 -4.06 41.46
C TRP A 36 -4.40 -3.82 40.98
N TYR A 37 -5.40 -4.19 41.77
CA TYR A 37 -6.79 -3.85 41.50
C TYR A 37 -7.00 -2.33 41.35
N HIS A 38 -6.47 -1.52 42.26
CA HIS A 38 -6.58 -0.06 42.16
C HIS A 38 -5.84 0.52 40.94
N ILE A 39 -4.66 -0.01 40.60
CA ILE A 39 -3.93 0.40 39.38
C ILE A 39 -4.76 0.06 38.13
N ALA A 40 -5.38 -1.11 38.09
CA ALA A 40 -6.22 -1.53 36.96
C ALA A 40 -7.42 -0.60 36.73
N GLN A 41 -7.85 0.20 37.71
CA GLN A 41 -8.95 1.15 37.55
C GLN A 41 -8.52 2.49 36.90
N ARG A 42 -7.21 2.73 36.72
CA ARG A 42 -6.70 4.00 36.19
C ARG A 42 -7.08 4.20 34.72
N PRO A 43 -7.41 5.42 34.28
CA PRO A 43 -7.80 5.71 32.89
C PRO A 43 -6.76 5.31 31.83
N SER A 44 -5.48 5.46 32.16
CA SER A 44 -4.33 5.13 31.31
C SER A 44 -4.27 3.65 30.93
N VAL A 45 -4.70 2.75 31.82
CA VAL A 45 -4.75 1.29 31.58
C VAL A 45 -5.77 0.92 30.50
N TRP A 46 -6.85 1.69 30.38
CA TRP A 46 -7.97 1.39 29.48
C TRP A 46 -7.95 2.19 28.18
N ARG A 47 -6.82 2.81 27.82
CA ARG A 47 -6.71 3.58 26.56
C ARG A 47 -6.87 2.72 25.31
N THR A 48 -6.54 1.43 25.41
CA THR A 48 -6.62 0.48 24.32
C THR A 48 -7.57 -0.65 24.68
N LEU A 49 -8.45 -1.02 23.75
CA LEU A 49 -9.30 -2.20 23.85
C LEU A 49 -9.03 -3.11 22.65
N LYS A 50 -8.64 -4.35 22.93
CA LYS A 50 -8.38 -5.37 21.91
C LYS A 50 -9.44 -6.46 21.94
N VAL A 51 -10.09 -6.67 20.80
CA VAL A 51 -11.09 -7.70 20.55
C VAL A 51 -10.57 -8.66 19.50
N CYS A 52 -9.86 -9.70 19.94
CA CYS A 52 -9.14 -10.61 19.04
C CYS A 52 -9.44 -12.10 19.26
N LEU A 53 -10.40 -12.43 20.14
CA LEU A 53 -10.70 -13.80 20.53
C LEU A 53 -12.10 -14.20 20.04
N PRO A 54 -12.24 -14.78 18.84
CA PRO A 54 -13.55 -15.05 18.23
C PRO A 54 -14.42 -15.97 19.10
N TYR A 55 -13.82 -16.98 19.74
CA TYR A 55 -14.50 -17.91 20.65
C TYR A 55 -15.06 -17.23 21.91
N LYS A 56 -14.65 -15.99 22.20
CA LYS A 56 -15.15 -15.18 23.32
C LYS A 56 -16.19 -14.14 22.89
N HIS A 57 -16.79 -14.23 21.71
CA HIS A 57 -17.78 -13.25 21.22
C HIS A 57 -18.86 -12.90 22.26
N THR A 58 -19.53 -13.90 22.84
CA THR A 58 -20.55 -13.69 23.88
C THR A 58 -19.99 -12.98 25.11
N ALA A 59 -18.74 -13.25 25.49
CA ALA A 59 -18.09 -12.59 26.60
C ALA A 59 -17.76 -11.12 26.28
N TYR A 60 -17.32 -10.81 25.06
CA TYR A 60 -17.15 -9.43 24.60
C TYR A 60 -18.47 -8.66 24.57
N VAL A 61 -19.55 -9.26 24.07
CA VAL A 61 -20.89 -8.63 24.07
C VAL A 61 -21.33 -8.29 25.49
N LYS A 62 -21.16 -9.22 26.44
CA LYS A 62 -21.47 -8.98 27.86
C LYS A 62 -20.59 -7.87 28.44
N PHE A 63 -19.27 -7.91 28.16
CA PHE A 63 -18.31 -6.91 28.63
C PHE A 63 -18.65 -5.50 28.11
N LEU A 64 -18.95 -5.37 26.82
CA LEU A 64 -19.28 -4.09 26.17
C LEU A 64 -20.64 -3.52 26.59
N SER A 65 -21.55 -4.38 27.07
CA SER A 65 -22.91 -3.97 27.48
C SER A 65 -23.09 -3.80 28.98
N ALA A 66 -22.11 -4.22 29.79
CA ALA A 66 -22.26 -4.23 31.23
C ALA A 66 -22.13 -2.82 31.84
N GLU A 67 -22.99 -2.48 32.81
CA GLU A 67 -22.93 -1.17 33.48
C GLU A 67 -21.60 -0.92 34.20
N HIS A 68 -21.05 -1.94 34.85
CA HIS A 68 -19.82 -1.81 35.63
C HIS A 68 -18.56 -1.57 34.79
N THR A 69 -18.59 -1.88 33.49
CA THR A 69 -17.44 -1.66 32.59
C THR A 69 -17.50 -0.31 31.89
N LYS A 70 -18.65 0.39 31.89
CA LYS A 70 -18.84 1.66 31.17
C LYS A 70 -17.79 2.72 31.53
N GLN A 71 -17.43 2.83 32.80
CA GLN A 71 -16.39 3.77 33.24
C GLN A 71 -15.04 3.50 32.55
N HIS A 72 -14.68 2.23 32.36
CA HIS A 72 -13.47 1.84 31.66
C HIS A 72 -13.57 2.07 30.16
N LEU A 73 -14.71 1.71 29.56
CA LEU A 73 -14.98 1.88 28.13
C LEU A 73 -14.93 3.35 27.70
N ALA A 74 -15.30 4.28 28.58
CA ALA A 74 -15.19 5.72 28.35
C ALA A 74 -13.74 6.22 28.23
N PHE A 75 -12.74 5.48 28.69
CA PHE A 75 -11.33 5.89 28.54
C PHE A 75 -10.68 5.37 27.25
N VAL A 76 -11.35 4.44 26.55
CA VAL A 76 -10.84 3.81 25.33
C VAL A 76 -10.73 4.85 24.22
N LYS A 77 -9.51 4.97 23.69
CA LYS A 77 -9.17 5.80 22.53
C LYS A 77 -8.80 4.96 21.31
N HIS A 78 -8.18 3.80 21.53
CA HIS A 78 -7.73 2.87 20.50
C HIS A 78 -8.54 1.59 20.57
N LEU A 79 -9.24 1.26 19.48
CA LEU A 79 -10.02 0.05 19.34
C LEU A 79 -9.36 -0.85 18.30
N HIS A 80 -8.91 -2.03 18.72
CA HIS A 80 -8.39 -3.06 17.83
C HIS A 80 -9.39 -4.22 17.74
N ILE A 81 -9.88 -4.53 16.54
CA ILE A 81 -10.74 -5.69 16.27
C ILE A 81 -10.05 -6.62 15.27
N SER A 82 -9.82 -7.87 15.64
CA SER A 82 -9.21 -8.85 14.74
C SER A 82 -9.94 -10.18 14.75
N LYS A 83 -9.88 -10.87 13.62
CA LYS A 83 -10.29 -12.27 13.51
C LYS A 83 -9.07 -13.15 13.22
N PRO A 84 -9.10 -14.47 13.51
CA PRO A 84 -8.05 -15.37 13.07
C PRO A 84 -8.04 -15.44 11.53
N ASN A 85 -6.95 -15.91 10.94
CA ASN A 85 -6.96 -16.26 9.52
C ASN A 85 -7.91 -17.44 9.34
N GLU A 86 -9.09 -17.20 8.77
CA GLU A 86 -10.09 -18.23 8.56
C GLU A 86 -9.81 -18.99 7.26
N THR A 87 -10.16 -20.27 7.20
CA THR A 87 -10.19 -21.03 5.93
C THR A 87 -11.57 -21.06 5.30
N ARG A 88 -12.58 -20.55 6.02
CA ARG A 88 -13.97 -20.43 5.59
C ARG A 88 -14.49 -19.08 6.03
N HIS A 89 -15.00 -18.30 5.09
CA HIS A 89 -15.51 -16.97 5.34
C HIS A 89 -16.67 -16.99 6.34
N SER A 90 -16.48 -16.40 7.52
CA SER A 90 -17.54 -16.20 8.50
C SER A 90 -17.58 -14.76 8.98
N HIS A 91 -18.78 -14.19 8.99
CA HIS A 91 -18.99 -12.85 9.52
C HIS A 91 -19.16 -12.90 11.04
N PRO A 92 -18.34 -12.15 11.81
CA PRO A 92 -18.57 -12.04 13.24
C PRO A 92 -19.90 -11.34 13.47
N LYS A 93 -20.65 -11.82 14.47
CA LYS A 93 -21.88 -11.14 14.89
C LYS A 93 -21.53 -9.71 15.33
N PRO A 94 -22.37 -8.71 15.00
CA PRO A 94 -22.15 -7.33 15.42
C PRO A 94 -21.89 -7.20 16.93
N MET A 95 -20.96 -6.32 17.29
CA MET A 95 -20.66 -5.99 18.69
C MET A 95 -21.32 -4.68 19.10
N PRO A 96 -21.80 -4.55 20.35
CA PRO A 96 -22.42 -3.32 20.82
C PRO A 96 -21.36 -2.29 21.21
N LEU A 97 -20.95 -1.44 20.27
CA LEU A 97 -19.89 -0.44 20.51
C LEU A 97 -20.37 0.82 21.24
N LYS A 98 -21.66 0.91 21.61
CA LYS A 98 -22.30 2.14 22.10
C LYS A 98 -21.59 2.85 23.26
N ALA A 99 -20.85 2.14 24.11
CA ALA A 99 -20.15 2.73 25.25
C ALA A 99 -18.77 3.36 24.91
N LEU A 100 -18.31 3.23 23.66
CA LEU A 100 -16.99 3.64 23.20
C LEU A 100 -16.99 5.06 22.57
N HIS A 101 -17.47 6.05 23.32
CA HIS A 101 -17.70 7.42 22.82
C HIS A 101 -16.43 8.22 22.49
N HIS A 102 -15.27 7.79 22.96
CA HIS A 102 -14.00 8.52 22.85
C HIS A 102 -12.96 7.82 21.97
N VAL A 103 -13.40 6.83 21.17
CA VAL A 103 -12.54 6.17 20.20
C VAL A 103 -12.16 7.18 19.13
N THR A 104 -10.85 7.30 18.93
CA THR A 104 -10.20 8.17 17.94
C THR A 104 -9.43 7.34 16.91
N HIS A 105 -9.05 6.10 17.27
CA HIS A 105 -8.24 5.22 16.43
C HIS A 105 -8.92 3.85 16.30
N LEU A 106 -9.20 3.43 15.06
CA LEU A 106 -9.65 2.08 14.73
C LEU A 106 -8.52 1.32 14.05
N GLU A 107 -8.22 0.14 14.58
CA GLU A 107 -7.35 -0.84 13.95
C GLU A 107 -8.12 -2.15 13.72
N THR A 108 -8.02 -2.71 12.51
CA THR A 108 -8.60 -4.00 12.20
C THR A 108 -7.58 -4.92 11.55
N SER A 109 -7.67 -6.23 11.83
CA SER A 109 -6.84 -7.24 11.16
C SER A 109 -7.69 -8.44 10.72
N ASN A 110 -7.49 -8.88 9.47
CA ASN A 110 -8.16 -10.03 8.86
C ASN A 110 -9.67 -9.81 8.63
N LEU A 111 -10.18 -8.57 8.67
CA LEU A 111 -11.61 -8.33 8.43
C LEU A 111 -11.88 -8.14 6.93
N CYS A 112 -13.09 -8.48 6.46
CA CYS A 112 -13.49 -8.16 5.10
C CYS A 112 -14.12 -6.75 5.01
N LEU A 113 -14.32 -6.24 3.79
CA LEU A 113 -14.88 -4.89 3.57
C LEU A 113 -16.27 -4.67 4.18
N ALA A 114 -17.14 -5.68 4.16
CA ALA A 114 -18.48 -5.58 4.75
C ALA A 114 -18.41 -5.33 6.28
N GLU A 115 -17.48 -6.02 6.95
CA GLU A 115 -17.27 -5.90 8.39
C GLU A 115 -16.68 -4.54 8.74
N ILE A 116 -15.66 -4.09 7.99
CA ILE A 116 -15.06 -2.76 8.14
C ILE A 116 -16.11 -1.67 7.92
N GLY A 117 -16.94 -1.80 6.89
CA GLY A 117 -18.04 -0.87 6.62
C GLY A 117 -19.05 -0.79 7.75
N HIS A 118 -19.46 -1.95 8.29
CA HIS A 118 -20.37 -2.01 9.43
C HIS A 118 -19.77 -1.36 10.68
N LEU A 119 -18.51 -1.63 10.99
CA LEU A 119 -17.80 -1.02 12.12
C LEU A 119 -17.69 0.50 11.95
N SER A 120 -17.32 0.97 10.76
CA SER A 120 -17.23 2.39 10.45
C SER A 120 -18.57 3.11 10.65
N GLN A 121 -19.67 2.52 10.20
CA GLN A 121 -21.02 3.08 10.42
C GLN A 121 -21.41 3.12 11.89
N GLN A 122 -21.09 2.08 12.67
CA GLN A 122 -21.33 2.10 14.11
C GLN A 122 -20.52 3.19 14.81
N LEU A 123 -19.23 3.31 14.46
CA LEU A 123 -18.34 4.33 15.03
C LEU A 123 -18.81 5.74 14.70
N LYS A 124 -19.25 6.00 13.46
CA LYS A 124 -19.82 7.28 13.03
C LYS A 124 -20.99 7.74 13.91
N LEU A 125 -21.79 6.80 14.42
CA LEU A 125 -22.94 7.10 15.28
C LEU A 125 -22.55 7.40 16.73
N ILE A 126 -21.34 7.04 17.17
CA ILE A 126 -20.95 7.10 18.59
C ILE A 126 -19.74 7.98 18.87
N SER A 127 -18.92 8.27 17.85
CA SER A 127 -17.74 9.14 17.92
C SER A 127 -17.63 9.96 16.64
N SER A 128 -17.55 11.28 16.79
CA SER A 128 -17.23 12.21 15.69
C SER A 128 -15.72 12.36 15.46
N ASP A 129 -14.91 11.89 16.41
CA ASP A 129 -13.51 12.30 16.57
C ASP A 129 -12.55 11.23 16.03
N ILE A 130 -12.98 10.42 15.07
CA ILE A 130 -12.10 9.41 14.47
C ILE A 130 -11.01 10.11 13.66
N GLU A 131 -9.76 9.93 14.11
CA GLU A 131 -8.54 10.52 13.54
C GLU A 131 -7.76 9.52 12.68
N SER A 132 -7.85 8.21 12.99
CA SER A 132 -7.16 7.17 12.22
C SER A 132 -7.98 5.90 11.99
N ILE A 133 -7.91 5.35 10.78
CA ILE A 133 -8.42 4.02 10.45
C ILE A 133 -7.30 3.22 9.80
N THR A 134 -6.95 2.08 10.42
CA THR A 134 -5.95 1.14 9.91
C THR A 134 -6.59 -0.24 9.75
N CYS A 135 -6.57 -0.77 8.54
CA CYS A 135 -7.15 -2.05 8.18
C CYS A 135 -6.08 -2.91 7.51
N ASN A 136 -5.57 -3.90 8.24
CA ASN A 136 -4.54 -4.81 7.81
C ASN A 136 -5.13 -6.15 7.36
N ASN A 137 -4.51 -6.75 6.34
CA ASN A 137 -4.90 -8.04 5.78
C ASN A 137 -6.40 -8.14 5.46
N ILE A 138 -6.93 -7.16 4.72
CA ILE A 138 -8.35 -7.10 4.39
C ILE A 138 -8.70 -8.31 3.51
N GLU A 139 -9.59 -9.17 4.00
CA GLU A 139 -9.98 -10.37 3.28
C GLU A 139 -10.89 -10.05 2.09
N THR A 140 -10.60 -10.66 0.94
CA THR A 140 -11.24 -10.36 -0.35
C THR A 140 -12.33 -11.38 -0.75
N TRP A 141 -12.63 -12.34 0.13
CA TRP A 141 -13.50 -13.49 -0.18
C TRP A 141 -15.00 -13.20 -0.02
N CYS A 142 -15.34 -12.05 0.57
CA CYS A 142 -16.72 -11.62 0.78
C CYS A 142 -17.38 -11.14 -0.52
N ASP A 143 -18.69 -11.30 -0.63
CA ASP A 143 -19.48 -10.77 -1.77
C ASP A 143 -19.39 -9.24 -1.89
N THR A 144 -19.13 -8.54 -0.78
CA THR A 144 -18.76 -7.12 -0.80
C THR A 144 -17.32 -6.96 -1.27
N ARG A 145 -17.16 -7.02 -2.60
CA ARG A 145 -15.87 -6.94 -3.29
C ARG A 145 -15.40 -5.54 -3.62
N GLN A 146 -16.22 -4.53 -3.32
CA GLN A 146 -15.98 -3.20 -3.83
C GLN A 146 -15.70 -2.22 -2.67
N PHE A 147 -14.54 -1.58 -2.73
CA PHE A 147 -14.10 -0.60 -1.73
C PHE A 147 -14.68 0.78 -2.06
N SER A 148 -15.34 1.44 -1.10
CA SER A 148 -15.86 2.80 -1.28
C SER A 148 -15.09 3.80 -0.42
N THR A 149 -14.73 4.94 -1.04
CA THR A 149 -14.13 6.09 -0.36
C THR A 149 -15.12 6.85 0.52
N ASP A 150 -16.41 6.50 0.51
CA ASP A 150 -17.41 7.00 1.47
C ASP A 150 -17.01 6.74 2.92
N LEU A 151 -16.20 5.71 3.16
CA LEU A 151 -15.62 5.41 4.46
C LEU A 151 -14.76 6.57 4.99
N PHE A 152 -14.13 7.35 4.11
CA PHE A 152 -13.33 8.51 4.51
C PHE A 152 -14.25 9.68 4.87
N SER A 153 -15.24 9.95 4.02
CA SER A 153 -16.25 11.00 4.22
C SER A 153 -17.10 10.80 5.47
N ALA A 154 -17.19 9.56 5.96
CA ALA A 154 -17.90 9.24 7.19
C ALA A 154 -17.25 9.88 8.42
N HIS A 155 -15.95 10.23 8.37
CA HIS A 155 -15.14 10.70 9.49
C HIS A 155 -14.41 11.99 9.12
N PRO A 156 -14.94 13.18 9.48
CA PRO A 156 -14.41 14.46 9.01
C PRO A 156 -13.04 14.84 9.60
N HIS A 157 -12.63 14.24 10.72
CA HIS A 157 -11.36 14.50 11.39
C HIS A 157 -10.27 13.46 11.04
N LEU A 158 -10.51 12.66 10.00
CA LEU A 158 -9.62 11.58 9.60
C LEU A 158 -8.32 12.14 9.00
N HIS A 159 -7.19 11.87 9.65
CA HIS A 159 -5.86 12.29 9.23
C HIS A 159 -5.01 11.15 8.71
N GLN A 160 -5.28 9.92 9.16
CA GLN A 160 -4.53 8.73 8.78
C GLN A 160 -5.46 7.62 8.31
N VAL A 161 -5.19 7.13 7.10
CA VAL A 161 -5.92 6.04 6.47
C VAL A 161 -4.92 5.00 6.01
N CYS A 162 -5.12 3.76 6.44
CA CYS A 162 -4.33 2.63 5.98
C CYS A 162 -5.24 1.45 5.66
N PHE A 163 -5.21 1.01 4.40
CA PHE A 163 -5.96 -0.14 3.90
C PHE A 163 -5.00 -1.04 3.13
N HIS A 164 -4.67 -2.18 3.73
CA HIS A 164 -3.80 -3.20 3.16
C HIS A 164 -4.61 -4.47 2.89
N PHE A 165 -4.83 -4.78 1.61
CA PHE A 165 -5.62 -5.93 1.19
C PHE A 165 -4.79 -7.22 1.21
N SER A 166 -5.43 -8.33 1.60
CA SER A 166 -4.82 -9.66 1.58
C SER A 166 -4.44 -10.05 0.14
N GLU A 167 -3.22 -10.56 -0.03
CA GLU A 167 -2.72 -11.06 -1.31
C GLU A 167 -2.75 -12.60 -1.36
N ASP A 168 -3.88 -13.22 -1.03
CA ASP A 168 -4.00 -14.69 -0.99
C ASP A 168 -4.03 -15.38 -2.38
N GLY A 169 -3.99 -14.61 -3.47
CA GLY A 169 -3.81 -15.12 -4.83
C GLY A 169 -4.96 -16.00 -5.36
N HIS A 170 -6.03 -16.19 -4.59
CA HIS A 170 -7.02 -17.25 -4.89
C HIS A 170 -8.49 -16.84 -4.83
N SER A 171 -8.85 -15.61 -4.44
CA SER A 171 -10.28 -15.35 -4.22
C SER A 171 -10.68 -13.88 -4.26
N GLY A 172 -11.38 -13.48 -5.33
CA GLY A 172 -12.16 -12.24 -5.39
C GLY A 172 -11.31 -10.96 -5.52
N PHE A 173 -11.50 -10.21 -6.59
CA PHE A 173 -10.84 -8.92 -6.76
C PHE A 173 -11.51 -7.90 -5.84
N ALA A 174 -10.76 -7.33 -4.89
CA ALA A 174 -11.16 -6.08 -4.26
C ALA A 174 -10.96 -4.96 -5.28
N SER A 175 -12.04 -4.54 -5.94
CA SER A 175 -12.00 -3.41 -6.87
C SER A 175 -12.49 -2.15 -6.16
N ILE A 176 -11.99 -0.97 -6.52
CA ILE A 176 -12.59 0.26 -6.01
C ILE A 176 -13.97 0.43 -6.68
N HIS A 177 -15.01 0.72 -5.89
CA HIS A 177 -16.33 1.04 -6.42
C HIS A 177 -16.21 2.22 -7.39
N ASN A 178 -16.88 2.11 -8.55
CA ASN A 178 -17.19 3.28 -9.36
C ASN A 178 -18.17 4.14 -8.54
N ALA A 179 -17.68 5.19 -7.88
CA ALA A 179 -18.55 6.12 -7.18
C ALA A 179 -19.61 6.66 -8.17
N PRO A 180 -20.89 6.72 -7.78
CA PRO A 180 -21.88 7.44 -8.57
C PRO A 180 -21.43 8.90 -8.76
N GLU A 181 -21.74 9.49 -9.91
CA GLU A 181 -21.23 10.80 -10.37
C GLU A 181 -21.51 11.98 -9.44
N SER A 182 -22.31 11.80 -8.39
CA SER A 182 -22.63 12.84 -7.43
C SER A 182 -21.55 12.96 -6.35
N VAL A 183 -20.65 13.92 -6.55
CA VAL A 183 -19.75 14.53 -5.56
C VAL A 183 -18.58 13.64 -5.15
N ALA A 184 -17.42 13.84 -5.79
CA ALA A 184 -16.15 13.34 -5.27
C ALA A 184 -16.01 13.75 -3.79
N PRO A 185 -15.74 12.83 -2.88
CA PRO A 185 -15.67 13.15 -1.47
C PRO A 185 -14.56 14.19 -1.22
N ALA A 186 -14.88 15.20 -0.41
CA ALA A 186 -13.92 16.19 0.01
C ALA A 186 -13.05 15.58 1.11
N VAL A 187 -11.91 15.02 0.72
CA VAL A 187 -10.98 14.32 1.62
C VAL A 187 -9.78 15.23 1.92
N SER A 188 -10.02 16.45 2.41
CA SER A 188 -8.99 17.49 2.45
C SER A 188 -7.93 17.31 3.52
N ASP A 189 -8.22 16.59 4.62
CA ASP A 189 -7.39 16.67 5.83
C ASP A 189 -6.51 15.43 6.07
N ILE A 190 -6.49 14.48 5.11
CA ILE A 190 -5.65 13.29 5.19
C ILE A 190 -4.18 13.66 4.99
N LYS A 191 -3.37 13.37 6.02
CA LYS A 191 -1.92 13.54 6.01
C LYS A 191 -1.19 12.27 5.58
N SER A 192 -1.78 11.11 5.85
CA SER A 192 -1.22 9.80 5.51
C SER A 192 -2.27 8.91 4.85
N LEU A 193 -2.02 8.52 3.61
CA LEU A 193 -2.85 7.60 2.84
C LEU A 193 -2.04 6.36 2.46
N VAL A 194 -2.46 5.20 2.93
CA VAL A 194 -1.95 3.90 2.51
C VAL A 194 -3.10 3.11 1.88
N LEU A 195 -2.98 2.76 0.61
CA LEU A 195 -3.92 1.92 -0.13
C LEU A 195 -3.13 0.96 -1.03
N THR A 196 -2.93 -0.26 -0.56
CA THR A 196 -2.05 -1.24 -1.23
C THR A 196 -2.78 -2.56 -1.46
N SER A 197 -2.38 -3.28 -2.51
CA SER A 197 -2.85 -4.64 -2.81
C SER A 197 -4.31 -4.70 -3.31
N VAL A 198 -4.82 -3.58 -3.82
CA VAL A 198 -6.16 -3.47 -4.45
C VAL A 198 -6.06 -3.96 -5.88
N ARG A 199 -6.79 -5.00 -6.30
CA ARG A 199 -6.76 -5.45 -7.70
C ARG A 199 -8.01 -4.98 -8.44
N ASP A 200 -7.88 -3.97 -9.28
CA ASP A 200 -9.00 -3.50 -10.10
C ASP A 200 -9.32 -4.44 -11.26
N GLY A 201 -10.62 -4.54 -11.60
CA GLY A 201 -11.05 -5.33 -12.76
C GLY A 201 -10.48 -4.79 -14.07
N GLU A 202 -10.29 -3.47 -14.16
CA GLU A 202 -9.71 -2.78 -15.31
C GLU A 202 -8.24 -3.16 -15.58
N ASP A 203 -7.56 -3.84 -14.64
CA ASP A 203 -6.26 -4.46 -14.91
C ASP A 203 -6.35 -5.51 -16.01
N MET A 204 -7.36 -6.38 -15.91
CA MET A 204 -7.59 -7.44 -16.87
C MET A 204 -7.97 -6.86 -18.23
N ASP A 205 -8.78 -5.80 -18.23
CA ASP A 205 -9.16 -5.07 -19.44
C ASP A 205 -7.91 -4.46 -20.12
N GLN A 206 -6.99 -3.83 -19.36
CA GLN A 206 -5.73 -3.31 -19.90
C GLN A 206 -4.89 -4.42 -20.53
N HIS A 207 -4.68 -5.53 -19.81
CA HIS A 207 -3.89 -6.65 -20.31
C HIS A 207 -4.50 -7.25 -21.59
N GLU A 208 -5.82 -7.42 -21.62
CA GLU A 208 -6.53 -7.94 -22.80
C GLU A 208 -6.39 -7.00 -24.02
N VAL A 209 -6.51 -5.69 -23.80
CA VAL A 209 -6.35 -4.68 -24.87
C VAL A 209 -4.92 -4.70 -25.42
N LEU A 210 -3.92 -4.74 -24.53
CA LEU A 210 -2.50 -4.77 -24.91
C LEU A 210 -2.15 -6.06 -25.66
N GLU A 211 -2.68 -7.21 -25.24
CA GLU A 211 -2.49 -8.48 -25.94
C GLU A 211 -3.09 -8.43 -27.35
N LYS A 212 -4.31 -7.88 -27.49
CA LYS A 212 -4.94 -7.69 -28.81
C LYS A 212 -4.15 -6.74 -29.69
N MET A 213 -3.61 -5.64 -29.16
CA MET A 213 -2.73 -4.74 -29.91
C MET A 213 -1.50 -5.47 -30.45
N GLN A 214 -0.88 -6.33 -29.64
CA GLN A 214 0.26 -7.14 -30.07
C GLN A 214 -0.11 -8.13 -31.18
N ILE A 215 -1.27 -8.79 -31.08
CA ILE A 215 -1.76 -9.73 -32.10
C ILE A 215 -2.01 -9.01 -33.43
N VAL A 216 -2.69 -7.86 -33.40
CA VAL A 216 -2.99 -7.06 -34.60
C VAL A 216 -1.71 -6.63 -35.33
N GLU A 217 -0.67 -6.26 -34.59
CA GLU A 217 0.63 -5.93 -35.18
C GLU A 217 1.37 -7.12 -35.76
N THR A 218 1.35 -8.26 -35.07
CA THR A 218 1.99 -9.48 -35.57
C THR A 218 1.35 -9.92 -36.89
N ASN A 219 0.03 -9.79 -36.99
CA ASN A 219 -0.70 -10.06 -38.24
C ASN A 219 -0.31 -9.09 -39.36
N MET A 220 0.13 -7.88 -39.03
CA MET A 220 0.51 -6.85 -40.00
C MET A 220 1.77 -7.22 -40.79
N ASP A 221 2.68 -8.00 -40.20
CA ASP A 221 3.86 -8.56 -40.87
C ASP A 221 3.49 -9.61 -41.94
N GLU A 222 2.25 -10.13 -41.90
CA GLU A 222 1.69 -11.12 -42.83
C GLU A 222 0.65 -10.53 -43.80
N VAL A 223 0.54 -9.20 -43.87
CA VAL A 223 -0.40 -8.50 -44.76
C VAL A 223 0.21 -8.28 -46.15
N PHE A 224 -0.50 -8.68 -47.20
CA PHE A 224 -0.02 -8.59 -48.59
C PHE A 224 -0.90 -7.71 -49.51
N SER A 225 -2.06 -7.22 -49.04
CA SER A 225 -2.99 -6.40 -49.85
C SER A 225 -3.37 -5.07 -49.18
N GLN A 226 -3.74 -4.06 -49.99
CA GLN A 226 -4.18 -2.75 -49.48
C GLN A 226 -5.44 -2.83 -48.62
N GLU A 227 -6.38 -3.73 -48.94
CA GLU A 227 -7.60 -3.92 -48.16
C GLU A 227 -7.30 -4.47 -46.76
N GLN A 228 -6.34 -5.40 -46.66
CA GLN A 228 -5.89 -5.94 -45.38
C GLN A 228 -5.16 -4.90 -44.54
N ILE A 229 -4.35 -4.01 -45.16
CA ILE A 229 -3.71 -2.89 -44.45
C ILE A 229 -4.79 -1.99 -43.84
N GLN A 230 -5.83 -1.64 -44.61
CA GLN A 230 -6.90 -0.78 -44.13
C GLN A 230 -7.69 -1.42 -42.98
N GLN A 231 -7.91 -2.74 -43.02
CA GLN A 231 -8.55 -3.49 -41.93
C GLN A 231 -7.71 -3.48 -40.65
N VAL A 232 -6.40 -3.70 -40.75
CA VAL A 232 -5.49 -3.65 -39.59
C VAL A 232 -5.46 -2.25 -38.96
N GLU A 233 -5.38 -1.19 -39.78
CA GLU A 233 -5.43 0.18 -39.27
C GLU A 233 -6.76 0.52 -38.58
N GLN A 234 -7.90 0.03 -39.11
CA GLN A 234 -9.19 0.15 -38.43
C GLN A 234 -9.22 -0.59 -37.08
N GLN A 235 -8.65 -1.79 -37.01
CA GLN A 235 -8.55 -2.55 -35.76
C GLN A 235 -7.68 -1.83 -34.73
N LYS A 236 -6.53 -1.28 -35.14
CA LYS A 236 -5.68 -0.46 -34.27
C LYS A 236 -6.42 0.75 -33.73
N ALA A 237 -7.14 1.49 -34.57
CA ALA A 237 -7.93 2.64 -34.15
C ALA A 237 -9.01 2.24 -33.13
N GLY A 238 -9.71 1.11 -33.36
CA GLY A 238 -10.69 0.59 -32.41
C GLY A 238 -10.07 0.20 -31.06
N LEU A 239 -8.89 -0.43 -31.06
CA LEU A 239 -8.18 -0.79 -29.82
C LEU A 239 -7.70 0.44 -29.04
N LEU A 240 -7.25 1.50 -29.73
CA LEU A 240 -6.90 2.77 -29.09
C LEU A 240 -8.11 3.44 -28.45
N GLN A 241 -9.29 3.33 -29.05
CA GLN A 241 -10.53 3.83 -28.45
C GLN A 241 -10.88 3.04 -27.17
N ILE A 242 -10.76 1.71 -27.19
CA ILE A 242 -11.00 0.88 -26.00
C ILE A 242 -9.99 1.23 -24.90
N TRP A 243 -8.73 1.47 -25.25
CA TRP A 243 -7.71 1.92 -24.31
C TRP A 243 -8.11 3.23 -23.61
N ASP A 244 -8.54 4.24 -24.37
CA ASP A 244 -9.03 5.51 -23.79
C ASP A 244 -10.23 5.29 -22.87
N GLU A 245 -11.19 4.44 -23.25
CA GLU A 245 -12.32 4.08 -22.38
C GLU A 245 -11.88 3.46 -21.05
N VAL A 246 -10.84 2.62 -21.06
CA VAL A 246 -10.26 2.03 -19.84
C VAL A 246 -9.56 3.12 -19.01
N GLU A 247 -8.79 4.02 -19.62
CA GLU A 247 -8.17 5.14 -18.92
C GLU A 247 -9.21 6.04 -18.24
N GLN A 248 -10.31 6.38 -18.92
CA GLN A 248 -11.36 7.23 -18.35
C GLN A 248 -12.06 6.58 -17.16
N LYS A 249 -12.29 5.25 -17.20
CA LYS A 249 -12.85 4.51 -16.06
C LYS A 249 -11.93 4.58 -14.84
N LEU A 250 -10.63 4.37 -15.04
CA LEU A 250 -9.63 4.48 -13.98
C LEU A 250 -9.55 5.90 -13.41
N LEU A 251 -9.50 6.93 -14.26
CA LEU A 251 -9.49 8.31 -13.82
C LEU A 251 -10.71 8.67 -12.97
N LYS A 252 -11.90 8.23 -13.37
CA LYS A 252 -13.14 8.46 -12.61
C LYS A 252 -13.05 7.82 -11.23
N LYS A 253 -12.61 6.57 -11.18
CA LYS A 253 -12.45 5.76 -9.95
C LYS A 253 -11.45 6.37 -8.97
N TYR A 254 -10.34 6.90 -9.46
CA TYR A 254 -9.26 7.48 -8.64
C TYR A 254 -9.31 9.01 -8.49
N SER A 255 -10.32 9.67 -9.07
CA SER A 255 -10.43 11.14 -9.08
C SER A 255 -10.35 11.80 -7.70
N TYR A 256 -10.79 11.10 -6.64
CA TYR A 256 -10.74 11.56 -5.26
C TYR A 256 -9.31 11.86 -4.77
N LEU A 257 -8.27 11.21 -5.33
CA LEU A 257 -6.88 11.47 -4.97
C LEU A 257 -6.54 12.96 -5.15
N THR A 258 -7.05 13.58 -6.22
CA THR A 258 -6.82 15.00 -6.48
C THR A 258 -7.52 15.93 -5.49
N SER A 259 -8.50 15.46 -4.71
CA SER A 259 -9.19 16.27 -3.69
C SER A 259 -8.40 16.38 -2.38
N ILE A 260 -7.43 15.49 -2.16
CA ILE A 260 -6.62 15.47 -0.95
C ILE A 260 -5.71 16.69 -0.86
N ARG A 261 -5.64 17.28 0.34
CA ARG A 261 -4.73 18.37 0.69
C ARG A 261 -3.88 17.95 1.89
N HIS A 262 -2.75 18.61 2.07
CA HIS A 262 -1.85 18.39 3.22
C HIS A 262 -1.25 16.97 3.35
N LEU A 263 -1.23 16.19 2.26
CA LEU A 263 -0.64 14.87 2.25
C LEU A 263 0.87 14.95 2.47
N GLU A 264 1.37 14.16 3.43
CA GLU A 264 2.80 14.04 3.77
C GLU A 264 3.32 12.63 3.47
N HIS A 265 2.44 11.62 3.51
CA HIS A 265 2.75 10.22 3.27
C HIS A 265 1.72 9.59 2.33
N LEU A 266 2.21 9.02 1.23
CA LEU A 266 1.42 8.23 0.29
C LEU A 266 2.09 6.86 0.13
N ASP A 267 1.39 5.76 0.41
CA ASP A 267 1.82 4.42 -0.02
C ASP A 267 0.69 3.80 -0.83
N PHE A 268 0.91 3.61 -2.12
CA PHE A 268 -0.15 3.34 -3.07
C PHE A 268 0.29 2.34 -4.11
N GLY A 269 -0.49 1.27 -4.32
CA GLY A 269 -0.35 0.50 -5.54
C GLY A 269 -0.89 -0.92 -5.48
N PHE A 270 -0.49 -1.69 -6.49
CA PHE A 270 -1.19 -2.88 -7.02
C PHE A 270 -2.59 -2.60 -7.55
N CYS A 271 -3.04 -1.34 -7.54
CA CYS A 271 -4.23 -0.82 -8.19
C CYS A 271 -4.27 -1.02 -9.72
N TYR A 272 -3.19 -1.51 -10.33
CA TYR A 272 -3.01 -1.73 -11.78
C TYR A 272 -3.43 -0.55 -12.68
N ALA A 273 -3.56 0.64 -12.11
CA ALA A 273 -4.09 1.82 -12.78
C ALA A 273 -2.97 2.64 -13.44
N TRP A 274 -1.82 2.06 -13.77
CA TRP A 274 -0.65 2.84 -14.20
C TRP A 274 -0.71 3.21 -15.69
N THR A 275 -1.71 3.99 -16.07
CA THR A 275 -1.83 4.55 -17.42
C THR A 275 -1.20 5.95 -17.48
N PRO A 276 -0.88 6.48 -18.67
CA PRO A 276 -0.37 7.85 -18.80
C PRO A 276 -1.29 8.89 -18.13
N ALA A 277 -2.60 8.76 -18.29
CA ALA A 277 -3.55 9.69 -17.70
C ALA A 277 -3.56 9.62 -16.15
N MET A 278 -3.41 8.43 -15.59
CA MET A 278 -3.31 8.23 -14.14
C MET A 278 -2.02 8.82 -13.56
N TRP A 279 -0.88 8.70 -14.24
CA TRP A 279 0.36 9.40 -13.83
C TRP A 279 0.18 10.92 -13.77
N ARG A 280 -0.54 11.49 -14.74
CA ARG A 280 -0.89 12.93 -14.72
C ARG A 280 -1.87 13.28 -13.60
N ASN A 281 -2.77 12.37 -13.23
CA ASN A 281 -3.63 12.54 -12.06
C ASN A 281 -2.80 12.58 -10.76
N PHE A 282 -1.81 11.68 -10.63
CA PHE A 282 -0.85 11.66 -9.52
C PHE A 282 0.00 12.92 -9.46
N ARG A 283 0.44 13.43 -10.62
CA ARG A 283 1.11 14.73 -10.70
C ARG A 283 0.25 15.85 -10.11
N CYS A 284 -1.04 15.91 -10.46
CA CYS A 284 -1.96 16.89 -9.87
C CYS A 284 -2.05 16.76 -8.35
N LEU A 285 -2.07 15.52 -7.82
CA LEU A 285 -2.01 15.27 -6.37
C LEU A 285 -0.70 15.81 -5.77
N ALA A 286 0.44 15.56 -6.41
CA ALA A 286 1.74 16.02 -5.94
C ALA A 286 1.83 17.56 -5.90
N GLU A 287 1.41 18.23 -6.96
CA GLU A 287 1.41 19.71 -7.05
C GLU A 287 0.56 20.36 -5.95
N ARG A 288 -0.54 19.69 -5.55
CA ARG A 288 -1.45 20.15 -4.48
C ARG A 288 -0.93 19.84 -3.07
N ASN A 289 0.11 19.02 -2.95
CA ASN A 289 0.64 18.51 -1.69
C ASN A 289 2.17 18.75 -1.59
N PRO A 290 2.62 20.02 -1.47
CA PRO A 290 4.05 20.35 -1.44
C PRO A 290 4.82 19.81 -0.21
N ARG A 291 4.10 19.25 0.77
CA ARG A 291 4.66 18.63 1.99
C ARG A 291 4.83 17.11 1.87
N LEU A 292 4.51 16.53 0.72
CA LEU A 292 4.68 15.11 0.45
C LEU A 292 6.17 14.74 0.57
N LYS A 293 6.47 13.89 1.57
CA LYS A 293 7.84 13.47 1.92
C LYS A 293 8.08 11.99 1.70
N TYR A 294 7.02 11.18 1.78
CA TYR A 294 7.07 9.74 1.57
C TYR A 294 6.14 9.35 0.42
N VAL A 295 6.67 8.61 -0.55
CA VAL A 295 5.92 8.00 -1.64
C VAL A 295 6.31 6.53 -1.77
N GLY A 296 5.34 5.63 -1.57
CA GLY A 296 5.42 4.21 -1.89
C GLY A 296 4.57 3.91 -3.11
N LEU A 297 5.14 3.25 -4.12
CA LEU A 297 4.47 2.90 -5.37
C LEU A 297 4.62 1.41 -5.65
N HIS A 298 3.51 0.72 -5.92
CA HIS A 298 3.51 -0.73 -6.11
C HIS A 298 2.99 -1.16 -7.50
N GLY A 299 3.63 -2.18 -8.08
CA GLY A 299 3.09 -2.97 -9.18
C GLY A 299 3.13 -2.31 -10.56
N TRP A 300 4.21 -1.61 -10.90
CA TRP A 300 4.46 -1.13 -12.27
C TRP A 300 5.24 -2.16 -13.06
N ASP A 301 4.70 -2.69 -14.15
CA ASP A 301 5.34 -3.72 -14.97
C ASP A 301 5.67 -3.26 -16.40
N GLN A 302 5.67 -1.94 -16.62
CA GLN A 302 5.81 -1.29 -17.93
C GLN A 302 4.74 -1.75 -18.94
N LEU A 303 3.51 -1.98 -18.44
CA LEU A 303 2.35 -2.41 -19.21
C LEU A 303 2.65 -3.73 -19.93
N GLY A 304 3.00 -4.76 -19.14
CA GLY A 304 3.24 -6.13 -19.62
C GLY A 304 4.63 -6.41 -20.23
N LYS A 305 5.62 -5.51 -20.08
CA LYS A 305 6.97 -5.73 -20.66
C LYS A 305 7.76 -6.82 -19.95
N LEU A 306 7.57 -6.97 -18.64
CA LEU A 306 8.36 -7.90 -17.84
C LEU A 306 8.16 -9.38 -18.28
N GLY A 307 7.04 -9.72 -18.93
CA GLY A 307 6.83 -11.06 -19.50
C GLY A 307 7.51 -11.29 -20.86
N LYS A 308 7.93 -10.22 -21.57
CA LYS A 308 8.58 -10.26 -22.88
C LYS A 308 9.47 -9.02 -23.02
N PHE A 309 10.65 -9.02 -22.37
CA PHE A 309 11.61 -7.91 -22.35
C PHE A 309 11.99 -7.34 -23.74
N ALA A 310 11.65 -8.03 -24.84
CA ALA A 310 11.94 -7.67 -26.23
C ALA A 310 10.72 -7.29 -27.11
N SER A 311 9.48 -7.24 -26.60
CA SER A 311 8.32 -6.89 -27.44
C SER A 311 8.36 -5.41 -27.85
N ARG A 312 8.67 -5.16 -29.13
CA ARG A 312 8.72 -3.84 -29.78
C ARG A 312 7.44 -3.56 -30.55
N SER A 313 6.29 -3.61 -29.88
CA SER A 313 5.03 -3.24 -30.52
C SER A 313 5.02 -1.75 -30.87
N SER A 314 4.68 -1.42 -32.11
CA SER A 314 4.64 -0.05 -32.65
C SER A 314 3.44 0.78 -32.18
N THR A 315 2.32 0.13 -31.82
CA THR A 315 1.07 0.75 -31.38
C THR A 315 1.09 1.03 -29.89
N PHE A 316 1.64 0.13 -29.08
CA PHE A 316 1.68 0.29 -27.63
C PHE A 316 2.95 1.00 -27.14
N GLN A 317 4.08 0.94 -27.87
CA GLN A 317 5.30 1.67 -27.47
C GLN A 317 5.08 3.19 -27.24
N PRO A 318 4.26 3.90 -28.05
CA PRO A 318 3.88 5.29 -27.75
C PRO A 318 3.14 5.46 -26.41
N ILE A 319 2.19 4.57 -26.09
CA ILE A 319 1.45 4.59 -24.81
C ILE A 319 2.43 4.40 -23.65
N ARG A 320 3.35 3.43 -23.77
CA ARG A 320 4.39 3.20 -22.76
C ARG A 320 5.31 4.42 -22.60
N ALA A 321 5.78 4.98 -23.70
CA ALA A 321 6.65 6.15 -23.66
C ALA A 321 5.95 7.35 -23.03
N ASP A 322 4.65 7.52 -23.29
CA ASP A 322 3.82 8.54 -22.65
C ASP A 322 3.68 8.31 -21.14
N ALA A 323 3.48 7.06 -20.71
CA ALA A 323 3.43 6.71 -19.29
C ALA A 323 4.76 6.98 -18.58
N GLU A 324 5.89 6.61 -19.18
CA GLU A 324 7.24 6.89 -18.65
C GLU A 324 7.52 8.41 -18.57
N SER A 325 7.08 9.18 -19.57
CA SER A 325 7.17 10.65 -19.54
C SER A 325 6.30 11.25 -18.43
N ALA A 326 5.04 10.84 -18.34
CA ALA A 326 4.11 11.31 -17.31
C ALA A 326 4.57 10.93 -15.90
N MET A 327 5.21 9.77 -15.73
CA MET A 327 5.85 9.37 -14.48
C MET A 327 6.97 10.35 -14.09
N ALA A 328 7.86 10.70 -15.02
CA ALA A 328 8.92 11.66 -14.75
C ALA A 328 8.38 13.03 -14.34
N GLU A 329 7.36 13.54 -15.04
CA GLU A 329 6.67 14.79 -14.70
C GLU A 329 6.02 14.74 -13.31
N CYS A 330 5.49 13.57 -12.91
CA CYS A 330 4.92 13.38 -11.58
C CYS A 330 5.98 13.54 -10.47
N PHE A 331 7.17 12.95 -10.64
CA PHE A 331 8.26 13.11 -9.69
C PHE A 331 8.88 14.51 -9.71
N GLU A 332 8.88 15.20 -10.85
CA GLU A 332 9.27 16.61 -10.93
C GLU A 332 8.40 17.49 -10.02
N ALA A 333 7.10 17.17 -9.90
CA ALA A 333 6.18 17.85 -9.00
C ALA A 333 6.38 17.52 -7.50
N MET A 334 7.35 16.68 -7.14
CA MET A 334 7.66 16.27 -5.75
C MET A 334 9.05 16.72 -5.29
N PRO A 335 9.37 18.02 -5.28
CA PRO A 335 10.74 18.50 -5.00
C PRO A 335 11.23 18.18 -3.57
N ASN A 336 10.31 17.93 -2.63
CA ASN A 336 10.62 17.69 -1.21
C ASN A 336 10.59 16.20 -0.82
N LEU A 337 10.57 15.29 -1.79
CA LEU A 337 10.50 13.85 -1.53
C LEU A 337 11.76 13.35 -0.80
N THR A 338 11.61 12.88 0.43
CA THR A 338 12.73 12.35 1.23
C THR A 338 12.81 10.83 1.23
N THR A 339 11.67 10.16 1.01
CA THR A 339 11.57 8.71 1.05
C THR A 339 10.79 8.19 -0.15
N LEU A 340 11.40 7.28 -0.90
CA LEU A 340 10.79 6.59 -2.03
C LEU A 340 10.81 5.07 -1.77
N LYS A 341 9.66 4.42 -1.88
CA LYS A 341 9.53 2.98 -1.85
C LYS A 341 8.94 2.50 -3.17
N LEU A 342 9.59 1.55 -3.81
CA LEU A 342 9.15 0.93 -5.06
C LEU A 342 8.97 -0.56 -4.81
N VAL A 343 7.76 -1.09 -4.98
CA VAL A 343 7.47 -2.52 -4.78
C VAL A 343 7.03 -3.15 -6.08
N ASP A 344 7.71 -4.22 -6.49
CA ASP A 344 7.47 -4.92 -7.76
C ASP A 344 7.37 -3.95 -8.94
N PHE A 345 8.35 -3.05 -9.00
CA PHE A 345 8.35 -1.89 -9.89
C PHE A 345 9.44 -2.05 -10.96
N ALA A 346 9.04 -2.01 -12.22
CA ALA A 346 9.94 -2.07 -13.37
C ALA A 346 10.69 -0.76 -13.54
N ILE A 347 12.03 -0.83 -13.51
CA ILE A 347 12.87 0.36 -13.63
C ILE A 347 13.17 0.64 -15.12
N GLY A 348 12.86 1.86 -15.56
CA GLY A 348 12.97 2.29 -16.96
C GLY A 348 13.27 3.77 -17.14
N PRO A 349 13.21 4.28 -18.38
CA PRO A 349 13.61 5.66 -18.73
C PRO A 349 12.90 6.77 -17.95
N GLY A 350 11.62 6.59 -17.62
CA GLY A 350 10.85 7.52 -16.80
C GLY A 350 11.41 7.61 -15.39
N LEU A 351 11.72 6.47 -14.76
CA LEU A 351 12.40 6.46 -13.46
C LEU A 351 13.83 7.01 -13.51
N PHE A 352 14.59 6.78 -14.57
CA PHE A 352 15.91 7.41 -14.72
C PHE A 352 15.82 8.93 -14.71
N THR A 353 14.80 9.47 -15.39
CA THR A 353 14.52 10.90 -15.41
C THR A 353 14.02 11.38 -14.04
N ALA A 354 13.06 10.66 -13.44
CA ALA A 354 12.57 10.91 -12.08
C ALA A 354 13.69 10.96 -11.04
N GLY A 355 14.65 10.04 -11.11
CA GLY A 355 15.82 9.99 -10.24
C GLY A 355 16.57 11.32 -10.21
N ARG A 356 16.74 11.97 -11.37
CA ARG A 356 17.38 13.29 -11.45
C ARG A 356 16.56 14.39 -10.78
N HIS A 357 15.23 14.33 -10.84
CA HIS A 357 14.36 15.31 -10.20
C HIS A 357 14.39 15.20 -8.67
N ILE A 358 14.44 13.97 -8.14
CA ILE A 358 14.44 13.72 -6.69
C ILE A 358 15.83 13.77 -6.05
N ALA A 359 16.89 13.87 -6.85
CA ALA A 359 18.29 13.77 -6.39
C ALA A 359 18.67 14.78 -5.30
N LYS A 360 17.96 15.92 -5.25
CA LYS A 360 18.21 17.00 -4.28
C LYS A 360 17.67 16.71 -2.89
N SER A 361 16.67 15.85 -2.78
CA SER A 361 15.85 15.69 -1.57
C SER A 361 15.84 14.26 -1.04
N ILE A 362 16.06 13.26 -1.89
CA ILE A 362 15.96 11.85 -1.49
C ILE A 362 17.03 11.47 -0.46
N ARG A 363 16.57 10.83 0.62
CA ARG A 363 17.41 10.35 1.74
C ARG A 363 17.29 8.85 1.94
N HIS A 364 16.11 8.29 1.69
CA HIS A 364 15.82 6.88 1.87
C HIS A 364 15.14 6.31 0.64
N MET A 365 15.65 5.19 0.13
CA MET A 365 15.06 4.49 -1.01
C MET A 365 14.94 3.00 -0.69
N ASP A 366 13.73 2.46 -0.81
CA ASP A 366 13.48 1.03 -0.74
C ASP A 366 13.05 0.51 -2.12
N ILE A 367 13.75 -0.50 -2.63
CA ILE A 367 13.40 -1.22 -3.87
C ILE A 367 13.08 -2.66 -3.47
N VAL A 368 11.82 -3.04 -3.52
CA VAL A 368 11.29 -4.31 -3.04
C VAL A 368 10.88 -5.18 -4.22
N PHE A 369 11.36 -6.41 -4.25
CA PHE A 369 10.95 -7.45 -5.20
C PHE A 369 10.35 -8.63 -4.42
N SER A 370 9.03 -8.74 -4.46
CA SER A 370 8.25 -9.78 -3.78
C SER A 370 8.17 -11.08 -4.60
N LYS A 371 7.48 -12.08 -4.05
CA LYS A 371 7.18 -13.34 -4.77
C LYS A 371 6.43 -13.12 -6.09
N TYR A 372 5.65 -12.04 -6.23
CA TYR A 372 4.88 -11.78 -7.46
C TYR A 372 5.77 -11.35 -8.62
N PHE A 373 6.90 -10.70 -8.32
CA PHE A 373 7.86 -10.32 -9.33
C PHE A 373 8.58 -11.53 -9.94
N LEU A 374 8.70 -12.62 -9.19
CA LEU A 374 9.35 -13.86 -9.65
C LEU A 374 8.73 -14.43 -10.92
N LYS A 375 7.43 -14.22 -11.16
CA LYS A 375 6.74 -14.74 -12.36
C LYS A 375 7.30 -14.15 -13.66
N TYR A 376 7.99 -13.02 -13.57
CA TYR A 376 8.64 -12.36 -14.70
C TYR A 376 10.11 -12.74 -14.88
N LEU A 377 10.66 -13.54 -13.96
CA LEU A 377 12.05 -13.98 -13.99
C LEU A 377 12.09 -15.47 -14.26
N SER A 378 12.29 -15.81 -15.53
CA SER A 378 12.29 -17.19 -16.03
C SER A 378 13.70 -17.76 -16.15
N GLU A 379 14.67 -16.92 -16.49
CA GLU A 379 16.04 -17.30 -16.77
C GLU A 379 17.04 -16.58 -15.86
N GLN A 380 18.23 -17.15 -15.70
CA GLN A 380 19.33 -16.49 -14.98
C GLN A 380 19.73 -15.16 -15.62
N ALA A 381 19.58 -15.03 -16.95
CA ALA A 381 19.80 -13.78 -17.66
C ALA A 381 18.82 -12.69 -17.21
N ASP A 382 17.58 -13.00 -16.86
CA ASP A 382 16.59 -12.00 -16.45
C ASP A 382 17.04 -11.25 -15.18
N ILE A 383 17.73 -11.95 -14.27
CA ILE A 383 18.30 -11.37 -13.05
C ILE A 383 19.41 -10.37 -13.38
N TRP A 384 20.26 -10.69 -14.38
CA TRP A 384 21.27 -9.76 -14.88
C TRP A 384 20.63 -8.50 -15.47
N HIS A 385 19.51 -8.64 -16.17
CA HIS A 385 18.78 -7.50 -16.75
C HIS A 385 18.13 -6.58 -15.70
N LEU A 386 17.94 -7.03 -14.46
CA LEU A 386 17.48 -6.16 -13.36
C LEU A 386 18.59 -5.22 -12.86
N MET A 387 19.84 -5.70 -12.86
CA MET A 387 20.97 -4.98 -12.27
C MET A 387 21.21 -3.64 -12.96
N GLY A 388 21.27 -3.62 -14.29
CA GLY A 388 21.57 -2.41 -15.06
C GLY A 388 20.62 -1.24 -14.75
N PRO A 389 19.30 -1.44 -14.89
CA PRO A 389 18.31 -0.43 -14.52
C PRO A 389 18.36 0.00 -13.06
N ILE A 390 18.49 -0.93 -12.10
CA ILE A 390 18.61 -0.57 -10.68
C ILE A 390 19.83 0.32 -10.46
N LYS A 391 20.99 -0.11 -10.98
CA LYS A 391 22.25 0.63 -10.89
C LYS A 391 22.12 2.05 -11.42
N GLU A 392 21.58 2.20 -12.62
CA GLU A 392 21.41 3.49 -13.29
C GLU A 392 20.44 4.40 -12.53
N PHE A 393 19.31 3.85 -12.05
CA PHE A 393 18.34 4.60 -11.27
C PHE A 393 18.90 5.08 -9.92
N VAL A 394 19.60 4.22 -9.18
CA VAL A 394 20.27 4.59 -7.92
C VAL A 394 21.31 5.67 -8.18
N GLN A 395 22.11 5.53 -9.25
CA GLN A 395 23.11 6.53 -9.62
C GLN A 395 22.49 7.90 -9.87
N PHE A 396 21.39 7.97 -10.65
CA PHE A 396 20.71 9.24 -10.90
C PHE A 396 20.04 9.82 -9.66
N SER A 397 19.43 8.97 -8.83
CA SER A 397 18.72 9.37 -7.62
C SER A 397 19.65 9.90 -6.53
N PHE A 398 20.91 9.48 -6.50
CA PHE A 398 21.90 10.00 -5.54
C PHE A 398 23.02 10.80 -6.22
N ALA A 399 22.73 11.36 -7.40
CA ALA A 399 23.70 12.12 -8.20
C ALA A 399 24.09 13.47 -7.57
N GLU A 400 23.29 14.02 -6.66
CA GLU A 400 23.64 15.22 -5.91
C GLU A 400 24.13 14.86 -4.50
N LYS A 401 25.11 15.60 -3.98
CA LYS A 401 25.56 15.40 -2.59
C LYS A 401 24.50 16.00 -1.67
N CYS A 402 23.98 15.21 -0.74
CA CYS A 402 23.13 15.73 0.33
C CYS A 402 23.88 16.87 1.06
N LEU A 403 23.21 18.01 1.26
CA LEU A 403 23.82 19.25 1.73
C LEU A 403 24.25 19.25 3.21
N GLN A 404 24.21 18.11 3.89
CA GLN A 404 24.58 17.94 5.30
C GLN A 404 25.27 16.59 5.45
N ASN A 405 26.07 16.40 6.51
CA ASN A 405 26.78 15.15 6.83
C ASN A 405 25.86 13.91 7.06
N ASP A 406 24.59 14.00 6.65
CA ASP A 406 23.61 12.93 6.74
C ASP A 406 23.92 11.85 5.70
N THR A 407 23.95 10.60 6.16
CA THR A 407 24.07 9.42 5.30
C THR A 407 22.69 9.10 4.72
N SER A 408 22.61 8.96 3.39
CA SER A 408 21.44 8.44 2.71
C SER A 408 21.44 6.91 2.70
N PHE A 409 20.27 6.29 2.62
CA PHE A 409 20.10 4.84 2.64
C PHE A 409 19.38 4.36 1.38
N CYS A 410 19.88 3.27 0.80
CA CYS A 410 19.21 2.54 -0.27
C CYS A 410 19.14 1.07 0.12
N ASN A 411 17.93 0.55 0.31
CA ASN A 411 17.73 -0.85 0.63
C ASN A 411 17.11 -1.56 -0.57
N ILE A 412 17.72 -2.67 -0.95
CA ILE A 412 17.17 -3.60 -1.94
C ILE A 412 16.65 -4.79 -1.16
N LEU A 413 15.35 -5.04 -1.24
CA LEU A 413 14.68 -6.10 -0.51
C LEU A 413 14.22 -7.17 -1.51
N LEU A 414 14.76 -8.38 -1.39
CA LEU A 414 14.46 -9.47 -2.31
C LEU A 414 13.71 -10.59 -1.59
N HIS A 415 12.64 -11.11 -2.19
CA HIS A 415 12.03 -12.35 -1.74
C HIS A 415 13.10 -13.46 -1.64
N PRO A 416 13.04 -14.38 -0.64
CA PRO A 416 14.04 -15.43 -0.44
C PRO A 416 14.43 -16.18 -1.71
N ASP A 417 13.44 -16.61 -2.52
CA ASP A 417 13.73 -17.29 -3.79
C ASP A 417 14.53 -16.44 -4.78
N LEU A 418 14.32 -15.12 -4.83
CA LEU A 418 15.10 -14.23 -5.69
C LEU A 418 16.50 -14.02 -5.11
N MET A 419 16.62 -13.89 -3.80
CA MET A 419 17.90 -13.83 -3.09
C MET A 419 18.76 -15.05 -3.40
N ASP A 420 18.18 -16.26 -3.33
CA ASP A 420 18.85 -17.51 -3.67
C ASP A 420 19.31 -17.53 -5.13
N ARG A 421 18.46 -17.06 -6.06
CA ARG A 421 18.82 -16.98 -7.47
C ARG A 421 19.95 -15.98 -7.74
N VAL A 422 19.96 -14.83 -7.05
CA VAL A 422 21.06 -13.84 -7.12
C VAL A 422 22.35 -14.46 -6.57
N ASN A 423 22.30 -15.07 -5.38
CA ASN A 423 23.46 -15.66 -4.72
C ASN A 423 24.07 -16.84 -5.50
N SER A 424 23.25 -17.59 -6.24
CA SER A 424 23.68 -18.72 -7.07
C SER A 424 24.07 -18.32 -8.50
N SER A 425 23.82 -17.06 -8.89
CA SER A 425 24.02 -16.63 -10.28
C SER A 425 25.51 -16.60 -10.65
N PRO A 426 25.90 -17.13 -11.83
CA PRO A 426 27.29 -17.06 -12.28
C PRO A 426 27.75 -15.61 -12.52
N PHE A 427 26.83 -14.67 -12.74
CA PHE A 427 27.12 -13.26 -13.00
C PHE A 427 27.66 -12.50 -11.78
N PHE A 428 27.41 -12.98 -10.56
CA PHE A 428 27.76 -12.29 -9.32
C PHE A 428 28.82 -13.05 -8.50
N LYS A 429 29.59 -13.93 -9.15
CA LYS A 429 30.65 -14.73 -8.50
C LYS A 429 31.90 -13.91 -8.15
N GLU A 430 32.26 -12.96 -9.01
CA GLU A 430 33.47 -12.14 -8.85
C GLU A 430 33.19 -10.86 -8.05
N GLU A 431 32.00 -10.30 -8.21
CA GLU A 431 31.54 -9.08 -7.53
C GLU A 431 30.08 -9.28 -7.12
N SER A 432 29.75 -8.98 -5.86
CA SER A 432 28.39 -9.21 -5.38
C SER A 432 27.41 -8.22 -6.02
N PHE A 433 26.14 -8.61 -6.11
CA PHE A 433 25.07 -7.75 -6.63
C PHE A 433 25.01 -6.38 -5.90
N VAL A 434 25.27 -6.38 -4.60
CA VAL A 434 25.35 -5.15 -3.78
C VAL A 434 26.52 -4.29 -4.16
N ASP A 435 27.71 -4.88 -4.29
CA ASP A 435 28.94 -4.14 -4.56
C ASP A 435 28.86 -3.45 -5.93
N LEU A 436 28.30 -4.14 -6.93
CA LEU A 436 28.07 -3.60 -8.28
C LEU A 436 27.21 -2.33 -8.29
N ILE A 437 26.22 -2.25 -7.41
CA ILE A 437 25.32 -1.09 -7.28
C ILE A 437 25.94 -0.04 -6.36
N GLN A 438 26.59 -0.45 -5.27
CA GLN A 438 27.31 0.44 -4.36
C GLN A 438 28.41 1.22 -5.09
N ASN A 439 29.10 0.59 -6.05
CA ASN A 439 30.08 1.22 -6.92
C ASN A 439 29.49 2.35 -7.79
N ALA A 440 28.19 2.31 -8.11
CA ALA A 440 27.52 3.37 -8.88
C ALA A 440 27.34 4.67 -8.08
N VAL A 441 27.38 4.57 -6.75
CA VAL A 441 27.27 5.70 -5.82
C VAL A 441 28.55 5.88 -5.01
N GLU A 442 29.67 5.36 -5.49
CA GLU A 442 30.98 5.54 -4.86
C GLU A 442 31.32 7.03 -4.74
N GLY A 443 31.84 7.44 -3.58
CA GLY A 443 32.09 8.85 -3.27
C GLY A 443 30.84 9.66 -2.91
N ARG A 444 29.66 9.02 -2.88
CA ARG A 444 28.43 9.57 -2.27
C ARG A 444 28.27 9.00 -0.86
N ASN A 445 27.75 9.80 0.08
CA ASN A 445 27.46 9.35 1.44
C ASN A 445 26.17 8.50 1.46
N VAL A 446 26.16 7.40 0.71
CA VAL A 446 25.01 6.50 0.53
C VAL A 446 25.40 5.11 1.00
N LYS A 447 24.62 4.57 1.94
CA LYS A 447 24.75 3.18 2.40
C LYS A 447 23.75 2.30 1.67
N LEU A 448 24.24 1.35 0.89
CA LEU A 448 23.42 0.32 0.27
C LEU A 448 23.29 -0.90 1.18
N THR A 449 22.10 -1.47 1.27
CA THR A 449 21.88 -2.77 1.92
C THR A 449 21.06 -3.68 1.02
N LEU A 450 21.34 -4.99 1.09
CA LEU A 450 20.54 -6.04 0.47
C LEU A 450 20.02 -6.95 1.58
N THR A 451 18.71 -7.09 1.66
CA THR A 451 18.05 -7.83 2.73
C THR A 451 16.96 -8.73 2.17
N GLU A 452 16.69 -9.83 2.86
CA GLU A 452 15.54 -10.69 2.54
C GLU A 452 14.23 -9.97 2.86
N TYR A 453 13.28 -10.08 1.95
CA TYR A 453 11.92 -9.58 2.09
C TYR A 453 11.00 -10.72 2.52
N ILE A 454 10.67 -10.75 3.81
CA ILE A 454 9.73 -11.72 4.38
C ILE A 454 8.38 -11.02 4.51
N SER A 455 7.54 -11.12 3.48
CA SER A 455 6.14 -10.65 3.50
C SER A 455 5.16 -11.77 3.23
#